data_AF-A0ABD5MKL4-F1
#
_entry.id   AF-A0ABD5MKL4-F1
#
_cell.length_a   1.000
_cell.length_b   1.000
_cell.length_c   1.000
_cell.angle_alpha   90.00
_cell.angle_beta   90.00
_cell.angle_gamma   90.00
#
_symmetry.space_group_name_H-M   'P 1'
#
loop_
_entity.id
_entity.type
_entity.pdbx_description
1 polymer ?
#
loop_
_entity_poly.entity_id
_entity_poly.type
_entity_poly.pdbx_seq_one_letter_code
_entity_poly.pdbx_strand_id
1 'polypeptide(L)'
;MNVTVHGPVDGDPLWFVMGWGNTPAQPAVGWLLDTLADAGFRTRAVEIPTNVSRFEREYLDPLAAVVDEEPAADRVLSHSTGGLIAAHAIDAGVLPERAVHLSPWWGLHPSQRIPFRVLGALPTSRELTSVEPDRETLGERAEPSERDPVGLSPSFVREVRRAQSSLPAAGDGEVAFCTLTDGLVGVDAVGERLSADRIRLYDGGHECFASTGREAIVADAVAVLRDGPEALE
;
A
#
# COMPACT_ATOMS: atom_id res chain seq x y z
N MET A 1 -3.42 15.26 -3.12
CA MET A 1 -2.37 14.26 -2.81
C MET A 1 -1.03 14.96 -2.89
N ASN A 2 -0.05 14.58 -2.07
CA ASN A 2 1.31 15.07 -2.27
C ASN A 2 2.11 14.02 -3.05
N VAL A 3 2.93 14.47 -4.00
CA VAL A 3 3.68 13.60 -4.91
C VAL A 3 5.12 14.06 -4.91
N THR A 4 6.02 13.12 -4.73
CA THR A 4 7.46 13.35 -4.83
C THR A 4 8.05 12.43 -5.88
N VAL A 5 9.10 12.88 -6.56
CA VAL A 5 9.74 12.13 -7.64
C VAL A 5 11.14 11.74 -7.19
N HIS A 6 11.46 10.46 -7.30
CA HIS A 6 12.73 9.86 -6.88
C HIS A 6 13.36 9.08 -8.03
N GLY A 7 14.69 9.02 -8.05
CA GLY A 7 15.46 8.33 -9.09
C GLY A 7 15.81 9.17 -10.31
N PRO A 8 16.48 8.55 -11.31
CA PRO A 8 17.04 9.24 -12.46
C PRO A 8 15.96 9.82 -13.38
N VAL A 9 16.25 10.94 -14.06
CA VAL A 9 15.30 11.67 -14.92
C VAL A 9 14.83 10.81 -16.10
N ASP A 10 15.73 9.98 -16.62
CA ASP A 10 15.57 9.00 -17.69
C ASP A 10 15.25 7.59 -17.17
N GLY A 11 15.02 7.45 -15.86
CA GLY A 11 14.56 6.22 -15.26
C GLY A 11 13.17 5.85 -15.73
N ASP A 12 12.87 4.55 -15.70
CA ASP A 12 11.59 4.09 -16.16
C ASP A 12 10.47 4.52 -15.19
N PRO A 13 9.31 5.03 -15.68
CA PRO A 13 8.26 5.51 -14.80
C PRO A 13 7.68 4.42 -13.88
N LEU A 14 7.45 4.77 -12.61
CA LEU A 14 6.81 3.90 -11.61
C LEU A 14 5.91 4.73 -10.70
N TRP A 15 4.66 4.32 -10.50
CA TRP A 15 3.84 4.86 -9.40
C TRP A 15 4.12 4.10 -8.11
N PHE A 16 4.24 4.80 -6.98
CA PHE A 16 4.24 4.18 -5.66
C PHE A 16 3.16 4.79 -4.78
N VAL A 17 2.08 4.03 -4.54
CA VAL A 17 1.00 4.46 -3.63
C VAL A 17 1.32 3.96 -2.21
N MET A 18 1.74 4.89 -1.35
CA MET A 18 2.25 4.56 -0.02
C MET A 18 1.17 4.11 0.97
N GLY A 19 1.61 3.45 2.04
CA GLY A 19 0.78 3.09 3.18
C GLY A 19 0.28 4.30 3.98
N TRP A 20 -0.64 4.04 4.90
CA TRP A 20 -1.21 5.04 5.77
C TRP A 20 -0.13 5.63 6.70
N GLY A 21 0.03 6.96 6.71
CA GLY A 21 1.04 7.64 7.53
C GLY A 21 2.48 7.61 6.97
N ASN A 22 2.76 6.78 5.96
CA ASN A 22 4.06 6.72 5.32
C ASN A 22 4.43 8.03 4.61
N THR A 23 5.71 8.41 4.71
CA THR A 23 6.29 9.58 4.02
C THR A 23 7.65 9.23 3.42
N PRO A 24 8.07 9.88 2.32
CA PRO A 24 9.40 9.67 1.75
C PRO A 24 10.57 9.99 2.69
N ALA A 25 10.32 10.81 3.72
CA ALA A 25 11.34 11.21 4.69
C ALA A 25 11.63 10.13 5.74
N GLN A 26 10.76 9.13 5.90
CA GLN A 26 11.00 8.02 6.83
C GLN A 26 12.14 7.15 6.32
N PRO A 27 13.10 6.73 7.16
CA PRO A 27 14.27 5.98 6.70
C PRO A 27 13.96 4.68 5.94
N ALA A 28 12.92 3.95 6.34
CA ALA A 28 12.54 2.71 5.67
C ALA A 28 11.93 2.96 4.27
N VAL A 29 11.09 4.00 4.15
CA VAL A 29 10.50 4.43 2.86
C VAL A 29 11.55 5.05 1.95
N GLY A 30 12.41 5.92 2.50
CA GLY A 30 13.54 6.49 1.77
C GLY A 30 14.48 5.41 1.23
N TRP A 31 14.81 4.40 2.06
CA TRP A 31 15.59 3.26 1.59
C TRP A 31 14.92 2.49 0.45
N LEU A 32 13.59 2.29 0.51
CA LEU A 32 12.86 1.65 -0.59
C LEU A 32 12.94 2.50 -1.87
N LEU A 33 12.75 3.82 -1.76
CA LEU A 33 12.82 4.75 -2.89
C LEU A 33 14.22 4.79 -3.52
N ASP A 34 15.26 4.81 -2.70
CA ASP A 34 16.66 4.73 -3.15
C ASP A 34 16.93 3.39 -3.85
N THR A 35 16.42 2.28 -3.31
CA THR A 35 16.56 0.95 -3.92
C THR A 35 15.86 0.87 -5.27
N LEU A 36 14.67 1.46 -5.41
CA LEU A 36 13.94 1.55 -6.68
C LEU A 36 14.69 2.45 -7.68
N ALA A 37 15.28 3.55 -7.22
CA ALA A 37 16.10 4.44 -8.03
C ALA A 37 17.37 3.74 -8.54
N ASP A 38 18.06 2.99 -7.69
CA ASP A 38 19.23 2.18 -8.04
C ASP A 38 18.85 1.07 -9.04
N ALA A 39 17.63 0.56 -8.94
CA ALA A 39 17.02 -0.32 -9.93
C ALA A 39 16.53 0.41 -11.19
N GLY A 40 16.89 1.68 -11.39
CA GLY A 40 16.60 2.44 -12.62
C GLY A 40 15.19 2.98 -12.75
N PHE A 41 14.37 2.95 -11.69
CA PHE A 41 13.03 3.52 -11.71
C PHE A 41 13.03 5.01 -11.40
N ARG A 42 12.17 5.74 -12.13
CA ARG A 42 11.74 7.08 -11.78
C ARG A 42 10.40 7.00 -11.05
N THR A 43 10.49 6.91 -9.73
CA THR A 43 9.35 6.63 -8.85
C THR A 43 8.61 7.91 -8.47
N ARG A 44 7.31 7.95 -8.74
CA ARG A 44 6.37 8.95 -8.24
C ARG A 44 5.72 8.41 -6.97
N ALA A 45 6.24 8.83 -5.83
CA ALA A 45 5.76 8.42 -4.52
C ALA A 45 4.58 9.29 -4.09
N VAL A 46 3.43 8.66 -3.88
CA VAL A 46 2.14 9.29 -3.60
C VAL A 46 1.79 9.14 -2.13
N GLU A 47 1.73 10.28 -1.45
CA GLU A 47 1.30 10.39 -0.07
C GLU A 47 -0.22 10.49 0.05
N ILE A 48 -0.83 9.50 0.71
CA ILE A 48 -2.28 9.43 0.88
C ILE A 48 -2.76 10.23 2.11
N PRO A 49 -3.95 10.84 2.07
CA PRO A 49 -4.59 11.40 3.28
C PRO A 49 -4.76 10.38 4.40
N THR A 50 -4.60 10.81 5.66
CA THR A 50 -4.66 9.92 6.84
C THR A 50 -6.02 9.86 7.52
N ASN A 51 -6.96 10.72 7.13
CA ASN A 51 -8.31 10.67 7.65
C ASN A 51 -9.27 11.08 6.53
N VAL A 52 -10.13 10.16 6.11
CA VAL A 52 -11.09 10.39 5.04
C VAL A 52 -12.52 10.12 5.48
N SER A 53 -13.46 10.75 4.78
CA SER A 53 -14.89 10.58 4.95
C SER A 53 -15.60 10.01 3.73
N ARG A 54 -14.95 10.07 2.56
CA ARG A 54 -15.39 9.49 1.28
C ARG A 54 -14.18 8.93 0.53
N PHE A 55 -14.13 7.62 0.37
CA PHE A 55 -13.01 6.93 -0.26
C PHE A 55 -12.71 7.48 -1.67
N GLU A 56 -13.74 7.58 -2.51
CA GLU A 56 -13.59 8.00 -3.90
C GLU A 56 -13.10 9.45 -3.99
N ARG A 57 -13.78 10.38 -3.29
CA ARG A 57 -13.47 11.82 -3.37
C ARG A 57 -12.11 12.20 -2.78
N GLU A 58 -11.64 11.45 -1.79
CA GLU A 58 -10.45 11.82 -1.01
C GLU A 58 -9.23 10.96 -1.35
N TYR A 59 -9.42 9.78 -1.96
CA TYR A 59 -8.32 8.95 -2.48
C TYR A 59 -8.32 8.83 -4.01
N LEU A 60 -9.42 8.42 -4.64
CA LEU A 60 -9.42 8.10 -6.08
C LEU A 60 -9.40 9.35 -6.96
N ASP A 61 -10.29 10.33 -6.72
CA ASP A 61 -10.34 11.56 -7.53
C ASP A 61 -9.00 12.34 -7.47
N PRO A 62 -8.37 12.54 -6.29
CA PRO A 62 -7.08 13.24 -6.23
C PRO A 62 -5.94 12.44 -6.85
N LEU A 63 -6.01 11.10 -6.82
CA LEU A 63 -5.02 10.25 -7.48
C LEU A 63 -5.17 10.35 -9.00
N ALA A 64 -6.40 10.28 -9.52
CA ALA A 64 -6.67 10.45 -10.95
C ALA A 64 -6.16 11.80 -11.47
N ALA A 65 -6.45 12.89 -10.75
CA ALA A 65 -5.98 14.23 -11.12
C ALA A 65 -4.44 14.30 -11.19
N VAL A 66 -3.74 13.64 -10.27
CA VAL A 66 -2.27 13.58 -10.28
C VAL A 66 -1.74 12.74 -11.43
N VAL A 67 -2.38 11.61 -11.74
CA VAL A 67 -1.93 10.72 -12.82
C VAL A 67 -2.12 11.37 -14.18
N ASP A 68 -3.23 12.07 -14.40
CA ASP A 68 -3.56 12.74 -15.66
C ASP A 68 -2.55 13.86 -16.04
N GLU A 69 -1.87 14.45 -15.05
CA GLU A 69 -0.90 15.54 -15.26
C GLU A 69 0.51 15.02 -15.62
N GLU A 70 0.77 13.73 -15.49
CA GLU A 70 2.11 13.15 -15.52
C GLU A 70 2.32 12.16 -16.69
N PRO A 71 3.58 11.94 -17.13
CA PRO A 71 3.91 10.87 -18.07
C PRO A 71 3.36 9.52 -17.63
N ALA A 72 2.73 8.82 -18.57
CA ALA A 72 2.15 7.51 -18.35
C ALA A 72 3.20 6.53 -17.82
N ALA A 73 2.95 5.98 -16.64
CA ALA A 73 3.67 4.82 -16.14
C ALA A 73 2.88 3.56 -16.46
N ASP A 74 3.60 2.47 -16.71
CA ASP A 74 3.06 1.17 -17.07
C ASP A 74 2.99 0.21 -15.88
N ARG A 75 3.41 0.66 -14.69
CA ARG A 75 3.46 -0.15 -13.48
C ARG A 75 3.23 0.65 -12.21
N VAL A 76 2.77 -0.06 -11.19
CA VAL A 76 2.51 0.47 -9.86
C VAL A 76 3.11 -0.43 -8.78
N LEU A 77 3.73 0.18 -7.80
CA LEU A 77 4.02 -0.39 -6.48
C LEU A 77 3.01 0.20 -5.50
N SER A 78 2.56 -0.58 -4.52
CA SER A 78 1.70 -0.06 -3.46
C SER A 78 1.94 -0.77 -2.15
N HIS A 79 1.60 -0.12 -1.04
CA HIS A 79 1.73 -0.71 0.29
C HIS A 79 0.49 -0.48 1.15
N SER A 80 0.08 -1.47 1.93
CA SER A 80 -0.97 -1.33 2.95
C SER A 80 -2.26 -0.70 2.41
N THR A 81 -2.75 0.39 3.00
CA THR A 81 -3.88 1.20 2.51
C THR A 81 -3.69 1.66 1.06
N GLY A 82 -2.46 1.97 0.65
CA GLY A 82 -2.12 2.26 -0.73
C GLY A 82 -2.42 1.10 -1.67
N GLY A 83 -2.29 -0.15 -1.22
CA GLY A 83 -2.69 -1.35 -1.97
C GLY A 83 -4.20 -1.49 -2.14
N LEU A 84 -4.99 -1.05 -1.16
CA LEU A 84 -6.45 -0.96 -1.29
C LEU A 84 -6.85 0.13 -2.29
N ILE A 85 -6.22 1.31 -2.22
CA ILE A 85 -6.45 2.42 -3.15
C ILE A 85 -6.04 2.00 -4.58
N ALA A 86 -4.87 1.38 -4.73
CA ALA A 86 -4.36 0.93 -6.03
C ALA A 86 -5.31 -0.08 -6.69
N ALA A 87 -5.82 -1.06 -5.95
CA ALA A 87 -6.77 -2.04 -6.51
C ALA A 87 -8.03 -1.37 -7.11
N HIS A 88 -8.60 -0.37 -6.43
CA HIS A 88 -9.74 0.40 -6.94
C HIS A 88 -9.35 1.33 -8.09
N ALA A 89 -8.16 1.92 -8.05
CA ALA A 89 -7.67 2.80 -9.10
C ALA A 89 -7.33 2.04 -10.39
N ILE A 90 -6.85 0.80 -10.29
CA ILE A 90 -6.62 -0.10 -11.44
C ILE A 90 -7.95 -0.45 -12.10
N ASP A 91 -8.94 -0.89 -11.31
CA ASP A 91 -10.29 -1.21 -11.82
C ASP A 91 -10.96 0.00 -12.50
N ALA A 92 -10.72 1.21 -11.99
CA ALA A 92 -11.20 2.45 -12.59
C ALA A 92 -10.40 2.92 -13.82
N GLY A 93 -9.32 2.22 -14.21
CA GLY A 93 -8.44 2.59 -15.32
C GLY A 93 -7.55 3.81 -15.04
N VAL A 94 -7.39 4.19 -13.77
CA VAL A 94 -6.54 5.31 -13.32
C VAL A 94 -5.09 4.87 -13.18
N LEU A 95 -4.84 3.69 -12.62
CA LEU A 95 -3.50 3.11 -12.49
C LEU A 95 -3.31 1.93 -13.47
N PRO A 96 -2.07 1.63 -13.87
CA PRO A 96 -1.79 0.51 -14.76
C PRO A 96 -2.03 -0.85 -14.08
N GLU A 97 -2.44 -1.85 -14.88
CA GLU A 97 -2.76 -3.21 -14.40
C GLU A 97 -1.57 -4.00 -13.87
N ARG A 98 -0.35 -3.61 -14.26
CA ARG A 98 0.87 -4.25 -13.78
C ARG A 98 1.23 -3.72 -12.40
N ALA A 99 0.90 -4.51 -11.37
CA ALA A 99 0.96 -4.04 -10.00
C ALA A 99 1.69 -4.99 -9.07
N VAL A 100 2.55 -4.42 -8.22
CA VAL A 100 3.12 -5.11 -7.06
C VAL A 100 2.55 -4.49 -5.79
N HIS A 101 1.94 -5.33 -4.96
CA HIS A 101 1.31 -4.94 -3.71
C HIS A 101 2.11 -5.50 -2.53
N LEU A 102 2.71 -4.63 -1.73
CA LEU A 102 3.42 -4.98 -0.50
C LEU A 102 2.44 -4.94 0.67
N SER A 103 2.11 -6.10 1.24
CA SER A 103 1.17 -6.27 2.35
C SER A 103 -0.11 -5.45 2.18
N PRO A 104 -0.86 -5.63 1.07
CA PRO A 104 -2.02 -4.81 0.79
C PRO A 104 -3.11 -4.97 1.83
N TRP A 105 -3.73 -3.87 2.25
CA TRP A 105 -4.79 -3.88 3.26
C TRP A 105 -6.17 -4.17 2.66
N TRP A 106 -6.27 -5.29 1.94
CA TRP A 106 -7.48 -5.77 1.28
C TRP A 106 -8.50 -6.37 2.24
N GLY A 107 -8.06 -6.78 3.42
CA GLY A 107 -8.92 -7.26 4.49
C GLY A 107 -8.39 -6.87 5.86
N LEU A 108 -9.25 -6.94 6.87
CA LEU A 108 -8.86 -6.70 8.27
C LEU A 108 -8.31 -7.97 8.90
N HIS A 109 -7.23 -7.81 9.67
CA HIS A 109 -6.75 -8.87 10.56
C HIS A 109 -7.90 -9.32 11.49
N PRO A 110 -8.05 -10.63 11.79
CA PRO A 110 -9.19 -11.16 12.54
C PRO A 110 -9.49 -10.43 13.86
N SER A 111 -8.46 -10.01 14.60
CA SER A 111 -8.62 -9.27 15.86
C SER A 111 -9.25 -7.88 15.69
N GLN A 112 -9.13 -7.26 14.51
CA GLN A 112 -9.60 -5.92 14.23
C GLN A 112 -11.04 -5.87 13.72
N ARG A 113 -11.59 -6.99 13.22
CA ARG A 113 -12.91 -7.05 12.56
C ARG A 113 -14.05 -6.53 13.43
N ILE A 114 -14.07 -6.91 14.72
CA ILE A 114 -15.10 -6.47 15.67
C ILE A 114 -14.87 -5.00 16.08
N PRO A 115 -13.67 -4.58 16.54
CA PRO A 115 -13.38 -3.18 16.84
C PRO A 115 -13.74 -2.22 15.69
N PHE A 116 -13.33 -2.54 14.46
CA PHE A 116 -13.62 -1.72 13.28
C PHE A 116 -15.12 -1.66 12.98
N ARG A 117 -15.87 -2.74 13.22
CA ARG A 117 -17.32 -2.73 13.07
C ARG A 117 -18.00 -1.77 14.05
N VAL A 118 -17.59 -1.82 15.32
CA VAL A 118 -18.15 -0.97 16.38
C VAL A 118 -17.77 0.49 16.15
N LEU A 119 -16.48 0.76 15.89
CA LEU A 119 -15.98 2.11 15.68
C LEU A 119 -16.63 2.77 14.47
N GLY A 120 -16.70 2.07 13.32
CA GLY A 120 -17.28 2.59 12.08
C GLY A 120 -18.79 2.88 12.12
N ALA A 121 -19.50 2.39 13.14
CA ALA A 121 -20.93 2.67 13.35
C ALA A 121 -21.18 4.08 13.92
N LEU A 122 -20.16 4.75 14.45
CA LEU A 122 -20.30 6.10 14.99
C LEU A 122 -20.41 7.14 13.86
N PRO A 123 -21.38 8.07 13.92
CA PRO A 123 -21.63 9.06 12.87
C PRO A 123 -20.74 10.29 13.04
N THR A 124 -19.41 10.09 13.12
CA THR A 124 -18.45 11.18 13.27
C THR A 124 -17.19 10.94 12.43
N SER A 125 -16.49 12.02 12.09
CA SER A 125 -15.18 12.00 11.44
C SER A 125 -14.04 12.39 12.39
N ARG A 126 -14.36 12.66 13.66
CA ARG A 126 -13.36 12.92 14.69
C ARG A 126 -12.56 11.66 14.97
N GLU A 127 -11.26 11.80 15.12
CA GLU A 127 -10.37 10.72 15.55
C GLU A 127 -10.67 10.40 17.02
N LEU A 128 -10.90 9.12 17.32
CA LEU A 128 -11.35 8.69 18.65
C LEU A 128 -10.42 7.68 19.33
N THR A 129 -9.53 7.04 18.58
CA THR A 129 -8.76 5.90 19.08
C THR A 129 -7.34 5.97 18.56
N SER A 130 -6.35 6.13 19.44
CA SER A 130 -4.93 6.04 19.04
C SER A 130 -4.66 4.67 18.44
N VAL A 131 -3.88 4.64 17.36
CA VAL A 131 -3.33 3.41 16.79
C VAL A 131 -1.83 3.59 16.76
N GLU A 132 -1.18 2.90 17.69
CA GLU A 132 0.27 2.78 17.72
C GLU A 132 0.57 1.30 17.47
N PRO A 133 0.84 0.92 16.21
CA PRO A 133 1.41 -0.38 15.94
C PRO A 133 2.77 -0.43 16.62
N ASP A 134 3.10 -1.53 17.29
CA ASP A 134 4.45 -1.71 17.80
C ASP A 134 5.44 -1.93 16.63
N ARG A 135 6.72 -1.66 16.91
CA ARG A 135 7.79 -1.82 15.90
C ARG A 135 7.93 -3.27 15.45
N GLU A 136 7.56 -4.25 16.27
CA GLU A 136 7.61 -5.66 15.90
C GLU A 136 6.57 -6.00 14.81
N THR A 137 5.39 -5.37 14.88
CA THR A 137 4.32 -5.51 13.89
C THR A 137 4.67 -4.83 12.57
N LEU A 138 5.29 -3.65 12.61
CA LEU A 138 5.66 -2.91 11.40
C LEU A 138 6.92 -3.48 10.74
N GLY A 139 7.95 -3.76 11.53
CA GLY A 139 9.27 -4.19 11.07
C GLY A 139 10.36 -3.56 11.95
N GLU A 140 11.47 -4.26 12.14
CA GLU A 140 12.46 -3.91 13.16
C GLU A 140 13.13 -2.54 12.92
N ARG A 141 13.06 -2.04 11.68
CA ARG A 141 13.58 -0.73 11.24
C ARG A 141 12.50 0.33 11.07
N ALA A 142 11.25 0.06 11.45
CA ALA A 142 10.18 1.03 11.38
C ALA A 142 10.47 2.18 12.34
N GLU A 143 10.26 3.41 11.89
CA GLU A 143 10.43 4.63 12.67
C GLU A 143 9.14 5.45 12.64
N PRO A 144 8.82 6.17 13.73
CA PRO A 144 7.63 7.02 13.76
C PRO A 144 7.64 8.09 12.67
N SER A 145 6.45 8.47 12.22
CA SER A 145 6.25 9.58 11.31
C SER A 145 5.62 10.79 11.99
N GLU A 146 5.99 11.99 11.54
CA GLU A 146 5.23 13.21 11.86
C GLU A 146 3.80 13.18 11.30
N ARG A 147 3.53 12.29 10.33
CA ARG A 147 2.20 12.07 9.74
C ARG A 147 1.47 10.88 10.36
N ASP A 148 2.01 10.29 11.42
CA ASP A 148 1.33 9.22 12.13
C ASP A 148 -0.03 9.75 12.62
N PRO A 149 -1.12 9.03 12.31
CA PRO A 149 -2.45 9.46 12.67
C PRO A 149 -2.58 9.47 14.19
N VAL A 150 -3.08 10.56 14.75
CA VAL A 150 -3.34 10.68 16.19
C VAL A 150 -4.45 9.71 16.62
N GLY A 151 -5.28 9.27 15.67
CA GLY A 151 -6.10 8.08 15.84
C GLY A 151 -6.93 7.67 14.62
N LEU A 152 -7.67 6.57 14.75
CA LEU A 152 -8.70 6.16 13.81
C LEU A 152 -9.95 7.02 13.98
N SER A 153 -10.45 7.55 12.86
CA SER A 153 -11.79 8.14 12.80
C SER A 153 -12.83 7.08 12.40
N PRO A 154 -14.06 7.14 12.94
CA PRO A 154 -15.16 6.29 12.49
C PRO A 154 -15.48 6.42 11.00
N SER A 155 -15.28 7.61 10.42
CA SER A 155 -15.47 7.81 8.99
C SER A 155 -14.43 7.06 8.17
N PHE A 156 -13.16 7.14 8.54
CA PHE A 156 -12.09 6.41 7.88
C PHE A 156 -12.34 4.90 7.95
N VAL A 157 -12.65 4.38 9.14
CA VAL A 157 -12.96 2.96 9.34
C VAL A 157 -14.13 2.49 8.50
N ARG A 158 -15.19 3.30 8.40
CA ARG A 158 -16.35 2.96 7.58
C ARG A 158 -16.00 2.93 6.09
N GLU A 159 -15.25 3.91 5.60
CA GLU A 159 -14.84 3.97 4.19
C GLU A 159 -13.87 2.84 3.83
N VAL A 160 -12.89 2.53 4.67
CA VAL A 160 -11.99 1.37 4.48
C VAL A 160 -12.79 0.06 4.41
N ARG A 161 -13.69 -0.17 5.38
CA ARG A 161 -14.53 -1.39 5.37
C ARG A 161 -15.41 -1.48 4.13
N ARG A 162 -15.97 -0.34 3.68
CA ARG A 162 -16.77 -0.28 2.46
C ARG A 162 -15.90 -0.65 1.25
N ALA A 163 -14.72 -0.05 1.11
CA ALA A 163 -13.80 -0.31 0.01
C ALA A 163 -13.29 -1.76 0.00
N GLN A 164 -13.00 -2.36 1.15
CA GLN A 164 -12.64 -3.78 1.27
C GLN A 164 -13.81 -4.70 0.89
N SER A 165 -15.05 -4.34 1.27
CA SER A 165 -16.23 -5.15 0.93
C SER A 165 -16.62 -5.11 -0.54
N SER A 166 -16.17 -4.08 -1.26
CA SER A 166 -16.38 -3.90 -2.70
C SER A 166 -15.07 -4.02 -3.48
N LEU A 167 -14.09 -4.73 -2.92
CA LEU A 167 -12.78 -4.91 -3.53
C LEU A 167 -12.94 -5.57 -4.92
N PRO A 168 -12.35 -5.03 -5.99
CA PRO A 168 -12.49 -5.58 -7.34
C PRO A 168 -11.90 -7.00 -7.47
N ALA A 169 -12.09 -7.64 -8.63
CA ALA A 169 -11.26 -8.79 -8.98
C ALA A 169 -9.80 -8.32 -9.23
N ALA A 170 -8.82 -9.21 -9.05
CA ALA A 170 -7.46 -8.92 -9.48
C ALA A 170 -7.32 -9.11 -10.99
N GLY A 171 -6.54 -8.25 -11.63
CA GLY A 171 -6.08 -8.42 -13.02
C GLY A 171 -4.91 -9.40 -13.13
N ASP A 172 -4.63 -9.83 -14.37
CA ASP A 172 -3.58 -10.80 -14.69
C ASP A 172 -2.15 -10.27 -14.46
N GLY A 173 -1.98 -8.96 -14.21
CA GLY A 173 -0.70 -8.31 -13.94
C GLY A 173 -0.40 -8.08 -12.45
N GLU A 174 -1.33 -8.42 -11.56
CA GLU A 174 -1.21 -8.14 -10.12
C GLU A 174 -0.44 -9.24 -9.39
N VAL A 175 0.45 -8.83 -8.49
CA VAL A 175 1.20 -9.71 -7.58
C VAL A 175 1.18 -9.11 -6.17
N ALA A 176 1.01 -9.96 -5.16
CA ALA A 176 1.09 -9.54 -3.76
C ALA A 176 2.28 -10.18 -3.04
N PHE A 177 2.90 -9.39 -2.17
CA PHE A 177 3.87 -9.83 -1.19
C PHE A 177 3.22 -9.75 0.18
N CYS A 178 3.26 -10.80 0.98
CA CYS A 178 2.71 -10.75 2.34
C CYS A 178 3.47 -11.66 3.30
N THR A 179 3.42 -11.30 4.58
CA THR A 179 3.86 -12.15 5.68
C THR A 179 2.65 -12.84 6.31
N LEU A 180 2.75 -14.13 6.62
CA LEU A 180 1.67 -14.87 7.27
C LEU A 180 1.42 -14.42 8.71
N THR A 181 2.39 -13.71 9.31
CA THR A 181 2.32 -13.19 10.67
C THR A 181 1.93 -11.71 10.71
N ASP A 182 1.35 -11.16 9.64
CA ASP A 182 0.95 -9.76 9.58
C ASP A 182 -0.13 -9.47 10.65
N GLY A 183 0.18 -8.56 11.58
CA GLY A 183 -0.73 -8.17 12.67
C GLY A 183 -1.75 -7.09 12.29
N LEU A 184 -1.65 -6.50 11.09
CA LEU A 184 -2.46 -5.36 10.64
C LEU A 184 -3.42 -5.74 9.51
N VAL A 185 -3.02 -6.60 8.58
CA VAL A 185 -3.86 -6.97 7.44
C VAL A 185 -4.41 -8.39 7.56
N GLY A 186 -5.57 -8.61 6.95
CA GLY A 186 -6.14 -9.94 6.79
C GLY A 186 -5.47 -10.65 5.61
N VAL A 187 -4.49 -11.50 5.90
CA VAL A 187 -3.77 -12.30 4.87
C VAL A 187 -4.71 -13.23 4.11
N ASP A 188 -5.82 -13.63 4.74
CA ASP A 188 -6.87 -14.42 4.09
C ASP A 188 -7.48 -13.69 2.88
N ALA A 189 -7.66 -12.38 2.95
CA ALA A 189 -8.16 -11.59 1.82
C ALA A 189 -7.18 -11.56 0.63
N VAL A 190 -5.86 -11.71 0.87
CA VAL A 190 -4.87 -11.86 -0.20
C VAL A 190 -5.05 -13.19 -0.92
N GLY A 191 -5.17 -14.28 -0.16
CA GLY A 191 -5.38 -15.63 -0.72
C GLY A 191 -6.78 -15.84 -1.34
N GLU A 192 -7.78 -15.06 -0.94
CA GLU A 192 -9.10 -15.04 -1.60
C GLU A 192 -9.07 -14.28 -2.94
N ARG A 193 -8.20 -13.27 -3.06
CA ARG A 193 -8.12 -12.40 -4.25
C ARG A 193 -7.16 -12.92 -5.32
N LEU A 194 -6.03 -13.52 -4.93
CA LEU A 194 -4.97 -13.95 -5.84
C LEU A 194 -4.72 -15.46 -5.77
N SER A 195 -4.32 -16.05 -6.89
CA SER A 195 -3.82 -17.42 -6.94
C SER A 195 -2.42 -17.51 -6.31
N ALA A 196 -2.06 -18.72 -5.85
CA ALA A 196 -0.81 -18.92 -5.10
C ALA A 196 0.46 -18.58 -5.89
N ASP A 197 0.45 -18.75 -7.21
CA ASP A 197 1.54 -18.36 -8.13
C ASP A 197 1.72 -16.84 -8.24
N ARG A 198 0.76 -16.04 -7.72
CA ARG A 198 0.80 -14.57 -7.68
C ARG A 198 1.04 -14.00 -6.29
N ILE A 199 1.40 -14.86 -5.34
CA ILE A 199 1.63 -14.48 -3.95
C ILE A 199 3.05 -14.87 -3.55
N ARG A 200 3.86 -13.87 -3.19
CA ARG A 200 5.18 -14.07 -2.61
C ARG A 200 5.12 -13.94 -1.09
N LEU A 201 5.34 -15.04 -0.39
CA LEU A 201 5.48 -15.02 1.06
C LEU A 201 6.86 -14.51 1.48
N TYR A 202 6.91 -13.74 2.56
CA TYR A 202 8.16 -13.32 3.18
C TYR A 202 8.08 -13.39 4.72
N ASP A 203 9.25 -13.47 5.35
CA ASP A 203 9.40 -13.32 6.81
C ASP A 203 9.73 -11.86 7.16
N GLY A 204 8.98 -11.27 8.09
CA GLY A 204 9.14 -9.88 8.49
C GLY A 204 7.84 -9.25 9.00
N GLY A 205 7.85 -7.94 9.18
CA GLY A 205 6.70 -7.13 9.58
C GLY A 205 5.86 -6.65 8.41
N HIS A 206 4.81 -5.89 8.72
CA HIS A 206 3.86 -5.32 7.76
C HIS A 206 4.53 -4.40 6.72
N GLU A 207 5.54 -3.63 7.14
CA GLU A 207 6.44 -2.88 6.28
C GLU A 207 7.63 -3.76 5.93
N CYS A 208 7.52 -4.53 4.84
CA CYS A 208 8.59 -5.44 4.42
C CYS A 208 9.92 -4.70 4.17
N PHE A 209 9.87 -3.44 3.73
CA PHE A 209 11.01 -2.55 3.55
C PHE A 209 11.60 -1.99 4.87
N ALA A 210 10.89 -2.18 5.98
CA ALA A 210 11.38 -1.93 7.34
C ALA A 210 11.83 -3.23 8.04
N SER A 211 11.77 -4.38 7.38
CA SER A 211 12.13 -5.68 7.97
C SER A 211 13.62 -6.01 7.81
N THR A 212 14.14 -6.92 8.64
CA THR A 212 15.54 -7.37 8.55
C THR A 212 15.91 -7.88 7.16
N GLY A 213 15.04 -8.70 6.54
CA GLY A 213 15.22 -9.32 5.22
C GLY A 213 14.81 -8.46 4.01
N ARG A 214 14.59 -7.16 4.20
CA ARG A 214 14.05 -6.24 3.18
C ARG A 214 14.75 -6.29 1.81
N GLU A 215 16.06 -6.52 1.77
CA GLU A 215 16.83 -6.52 0.52
C GLU A 215 16.37 -7.62 -0.45
N ALA A 216 16.20 -8.85 0.05
CA ALA A 216 15.73 -9.96 -0.77
C ALA A 216 14.28 -9.76 -1.21
N ILE A 217 13.43 -9.28 -0.31
CA ILE A 217 12.00 -9.05 -0.57
C ILE A 217 11.82 -7.98 -1.66
N VAL A 218 12.55 -6.87 -1.54
CA VAL A 218 12.47 -5.78 -2.51
C VAL A 218 13.15 -6.15 -3.83
N ALA A 219 14.22 -6.95 -3.82
CA ALA A 219 14.80 -7.48 -5.06
C ALA A 219 13.80 -8.31 -5.87
N ASP A 220 13.05 -9.20 -5.20
CA ASP A 220 11.98 -9.98 -5.83
C ASP A 220 10.87 -9.04 -6.37
N ALA A 221 10.45 -8.04 -5.59
CA ALA A 221 9.46 -7.06 -6.02
C ALA A 221 9.92 -6.25 -7.26
N VAL A 222 11.20 -5.87 -7.30
CA VAL A 222 11.83 -5.20 -8.45
C VAL A 222 11.83 -6.10 -9.69
N ALA A 223 12.13 -7.40 -9.52
CA ALA A 223 12.08 -8.36 -10.62
C ALA A 223 10.66 -8.46 -11.20
N VAL A 224 9.64 -8.55 -10.35
CA VAL A 224 8.23 -8.56 -10.79
C VAL A 224 7.84 -7.25 -11.48
N LEU A 225 8.28 -6.10 -10.95
CA LEU A 225 8.06 -4.80 -11.60
C LEU A 225 8.74 -4.70 -12.98
N ARG A 226 9.82 -5.44 -13.26
CA ARG A 226 10.57 -5.42 -14.52
C ARG A 226 10.09 -6.45 -15.54
N ASP A 227 9.92 -7.68 -15.09
CA ASP A 227 9.70 -8.84 -15.98
C ASP A 227 8.29 -9.43 -15.86
N GLY A 228 7.61 -9.17 -14.73
CA GLY A 228 6.19 -9.44 -14.56
C GLY A 228 5.97 -10.55 -13.55
N PRO A 229 4.74 -11.07 -13.46
CA PRO A 229 4.40 -12.09 -12.47
C PRO A 229 5.20 -13.39 -12.60
N GLU A 230 5.66 -13.71 -13.81
CA GLU A 230 6.52 -14.87 -14.11
C GLU A 230 7.88 -14.81 -13.40
N ALA A 231 8.30 -13.63 -12.94
CA ALA A 231 9.55 -13.45 -12.18
C ALA A 231 9.50 -14.03 -10.75
N LEU A 232 8.35 -14.57 -10.32
CA LEU A 232 8.20 -15.26 -9.03
C LEU A 232 8.66 -16.73 -9.04
N GLU A 233 8.98 -17.29 -10.21
CA GLU A 233 9.42 -18.69 -10.38
C GLU A 233 10.85 -18.99 -9.90
#